data_AF-A0A101MQN4-F1
#
_entry.id   AF-A0A101MQN4-F1
#
_cell.length_a   1.000
_cell.length_b   1.000
_cell.length_c   1.000
_cell.angle_alpha   90.00
_cell.angle_beta   90.00
_cell.angle_gamma   90.00
#
_symmetry.space_group_name_H-M   'P 1'
#
loop_
_entity.id
_entity.type
_entity.pdbx_description
1 polymer ?
#
loop_
_entity_poly.entity_id
_entity_poly.type
_entity_poly.pdbx_seq_one_letter_code
_entity_poly.pdbx_strand_id
1 'polypeptide(L)'
;MWGYGIPHDGDPVRWFKLLLLRDEDMTEEQRQSEPLLRARKLMRETDKTATDLVADYLRLLWQHTMETIHRFRSKSVISALTFHVVITVPAIWKDYARKAMEEAARNAGILQARPIGPTTLTFVPEPEAAALVTLCERGREHNIETNDVYVICDAGGGTVDLITYRVGELDPIEMHEAVIGTGGLCGGIFVDEAFETLCRDRLGRQWNKLSPTGVKSILKDQWEYGYKPTYKPNTDGREFVISVPAEAFQGAELDDQSRKPFIKNGRIHFSRFAPIHLP
;
A
#
# COMPACT_ATOMS: atom_id res chain seq x y z
N MET A 1 -12.91 -12.96 -6.88
CA MET A 1 -11.66 -12.53 -7.54
C MET A 1 -10.80 -11.81 -6.52
N TRP A 2 -9.47 -11.83 -6.66
CA TRP A 2 -8.54 -11.21 -5.72
C TRP A 2 -7.29 -10.74 -6.47
N GLY A 3 -6.53 -9.82 -5.86
CA GLY A 3 -5.27 -9.34 -6.41
C GLY A 3 -5.39 -8.89 -7.88
N TYR A 4 -4.47 -9.37 -8.71
CA TYR A 4 -4.40 -9.04 -10.14
C TYR A 4 -5.57 -9.60 -10.96
N GLY A 5 -6.33 -10.56 -10.42
CA GLY A 5 -7.50 -11.14 -11.10
C GLY A 5 -8.75 -10.28 -11.00
N ILE A 6 -8.70 -9.14 -10.30
CA ILE A 6 -9.81 -8.19 -10.24
C ILE A 6 -9.82 -7.38 -11.56
N PRO A 7 -10.94 -7.34 -12.30
CA PRO A 7 -11.08 -6.53 -13.51
C PRO A 7 -10.76 -5.07 -13.24
N HIS A 8 -10.28 -4.37 -14.27
CA HIS A 8 -9.95 -2.95 -14.13
C HIS A 8 -11.16 -2.09 -13.69
N ASP A 9 -12.38 -2.48 -14.04
CA ASP A 9 -13.65 -1.85 -13.65
C ASP A 9 -14.28 -2.43 -12.38
N GLY A 10 -13.61 -3.38 -11.73
CA GLY A 10 -14.08 -3.93 -10.46
C GLY A 10 -14.01 -2.92 -9.33
N ASP A 11 -14.93 -3.05 -8.37
CA ASP A 11 -14.96 -2.31 -7.11
C ASP A 11 -14.60 -3.20 -5.92
N PRO A 12 -13.32 -3.54 -5.72
CA PRO A 12 -12.92 -4.41 -4.63
C PRO A 12 -12.82 -3.66 -3.30
N VAL A 13 -13.00 -4.38 -2.19
CA VAL A 13 -12.58 -3.87 -0.88
C VAL A 13 -11.06 -3.73 -0.87
N ARG A 14 -10.58 -2.52 -0.56
CA ARG A 14 -9.15 -2.17 -0.49
C ARG A 14 -8.82 -1.61 0.88
N TRP A 15 -7.54 -1.58 1.22
CA TRP A 15 -7.02 -0.92 2.42
C TRP A 15 -7.52 -1.48 3.76
N PHE A 16 -8.22 -2.61 3.75
CA PHE A 16 -8.75 -3.27 4.94
C PHE A 16 -7.66 -3.74 5.93
N LYS A 17 -6.41 -3.98 5.48
CA LYS A 17 -5.25 -4.24 6.37
C LYS A 17 -5.01 -3.09 7.34
N LEU A 18 -5.23 -1.84 6.92
CA LEU A 18 -5.07 -0.66 7.78
C LEU A 18 -6.15 -0.59 8.87
N LEU A 19 -7.31 -1.18 8.61
CA LEU A 19 -8.42 -1.27 9.56
C LEU A 19 -8.25 -2.39 10.61
N LEU A 20 -7.09 -3.07 10.62
CA LEU A 20 -6.67 -3.84 11.79
C LEU A 20 -6.25 -2.93 12.94
N LEU A 21 -5.91 -1.65 12.68
CA LEU A 21 -5.68 -0.64 13.70
C LEU A 21 -7.02 -0.17 14.28
N ARG A 22 -7.02 0.11 15.59
CA ARG A 22 -8.18 0.70 16.28
C ARG A 22 -8.25 2.19 15.98
N ASP A 23 -9.48 2.72 16.02
CA ASP A 23 -9.74 4.14 15.78
C ASP A 23 -8.97 5.06 16.73
N GLU A 24 -8.75 4.64 17.98
CA GLU A 24 -7.96 5.38 18.99
C GLU A 24 -6.48 5.61 18.59
N ASP A 25 -5.97 4.79 17.67
CA ASP A 25 -4.58 4.83 17.20
C ASP A 25 -4.42 5.46 15.82
N MET A 26 -5.48 6.09 15.32
CA MET A 26 -5.49 6.86 14.09
C MET A 26 -5.73 8.35 14.40
N THR A 27 -5.21 9.24 13.58
CA THR A 27 -5.59 10.66 13.62
C THR A 27 -7.01 10.84 13.09
N GLU A 28 -7.65 11.98 13.40
CA GLU A 28 -8.98 12.27 12.84
C GLU A 28 -8.92 12.35 11.31
N GLU A 29 -7.88 12.98 10.77
CA GLU A 29 -7.66 13.08 9.32
C GLU A 29 -7.55 11.69 8.67
N GLN A 30 -6.83 10.77 9.29
CA GLN A 30 -6.74 9.39 8.82
C GLN A 30 -8.10 8.68 8.86
N ARG A 31 -8.85 8.81 9.97
CA ARG A 31 -10.18 8.19 10.12
C ARG A 31 -11.19 8.70 9.09
N GLN A 32 -11.10 9.97 8.73
CA GLN A 32 -11.98 10.62 7.76
C GLN A 32 -11.47 10.51 6.31
N SER A 33 -10.32 9.88 6.08
CA SER A 33 -9.82 9.65 4.72
C SER A 33 -10.83 8.85 3.89
N GLU A 34 -11.12 9.33 2.68
CA GLU A 34 -12.11 8.72 1.78
C GLU A 34 -11.84 7.22 1.53
N PRO A 35 -10.58 6.77 1.36
CA PRO A 35 -10.29 5.35 1.17
C PRO A 35 -10.64 4.48 2.37
N LEU A 36 -10.42 4.94 3.61
CA LEU A 36 -10.79 4.17 4.81
C LEU A 36 -12.30 4.20 5.05
N LEU A 37 -12.96 5.32 4.79
CA LEU A 37 -14.42 5.42 4.83
C LEU A 37 -15.08 4.44 3.85
N ARG A 38 -14.55 4.36 2.62
CA ARG A 38 -15.01 3.39 1.60
C ARG A 38 -14.77 1.95 2.03
N ALA A 39 -13.59 1.64 2.58
CA ALA A 39 -13.29 0.30 3.09
C ALA A 39 -14.26 -0.11 4.20
N ARG A 40 -14.53 0.78 5.16
CA ARG A 40 -15.52 0.55 6.24
C ARG A 40 -16.94 0.39 5.71
N LYS A 41 -17.32 1.15 4.68
CA LYS A 41 -18.63 1.01 4.02
C LYS A 41 -18.78 -0.39 3.42
N LEU A 42 -17.82 -0.82 2.61
CA LEU A 42 -17.85 -2.14 1.98
C LEU A 42 -17.78 -3.29 3.00
N MET A 43 -17.04 -3.12 4.10
CA MET A 43 -17.04 -4.07 5.22
C MET A 43 -18.44 -4.26 5.82
N ARG A 44 -19.19 -3.17 6.05
CA ARG A 44 -20.58 -3.25 6.52
C ARG A 44 -21.52 -3.91 5.51
N GLU A 45 -21.36 -3.59 4.23
CA GLU A 45 -22.18 -4.18 3.16
C GLU A 45 -21.93 -5.67 2.97
N THR A 46 -20.71 -6.14 3.30
CA THR A 46 -20.34 -7.54 3.19
C THR A 46 -20.46 -8.32 4.50
N ASP A 47 -20.85 -7.66 5.60
CA ASP A 47 -20.88 -8.21 6.96
C ASP A 47 -19.55 -8.88 7.37
N LYS A 48 -18.43 -8.21 7.07
CA LYS A 48 -17.08 -8.71 7.33
C LYS A 48 -16.25 -7.74 8.15
N THR A 49 -15.50 -8.29 9.10
CA THR A 49 -14.48 -7.54 9.83
C THR A 49 -13.21 -7.36 8.98
N ALA A 50 -12.30 -6.49 9.43
CA ALA A 50 -11.00 -6.35 8.78
C ALA A 50 -10.22 -7.66 8.82
N THR A 51 -10.27 -8.38 9.95
CA THR A 51 -9.67 -9.71 10.13
C THR A 51 -10.23 -10.71 9.11
N ASP A 52 -11.54 -10.71 8.87
CA ASP A 52 -12.16 -11.61 7.87
C ASP A 52 -11.67 -11.32 6.46
N LEU A 53 -11.59 -10.04 6.08
CA LEU A 53 -11.10 -9.65 4.75
C LEU A 53 -9.62 -9.97 4.57
N VAL A 54 -8.80 -9.79 5.61
CA VAL A 54 -7.40 -10.23 5.59
C VAL A 54 -7.32 -11.76 5.48
N ALA A 55 -8.14 -12.50 6.21
CA ALA A 55 -8.18 -13.96 6.14
C ALA A 55 -8.59 -14.45 4.74
N ASP A 56 -9.58 -13.80 4.12
CA ASP A 56 -10.01 -14.12 2.75
C ASP A 56 -8.90 -13.89 1.74
N TYR A 57 -8.22 -12.75 1.82
CA TYR A 57 -7.09 -12.46 0.94
C TYR A 57 -5.94 -13.45 1.16
N LEU A 58 -5.55 -13.69 2.41
CA LEU A 58 -4.49 -14.62 2.77
C LEU A 58 -4.83 -16.06 2.35
N ARG A 59 -6.09 -16.48 2.41
CA ARG A 59 -6.52 -17.82 1.97
C ARG A 59 -6.29 -18.00 0.48
N LEU A 60 -6.69 -17.01 -0.32
CA LEU A 60 -6.53 -17.05 -1.77
C LEU A 60 -5.05 -16.97 -2.17
N LEU A 61 -4.28 -16.13 -1.48
CA LEU A 61 -2.82 -16.07 -1.66
C LEU A 61 -2.17 -17.41 -1.31
N TRP A 62 -2.51 -17.99 -0.17
CA TRP A 62 -1.98 -19.28 0.27
C TRP A 62 -2.30 -20.42 -0.70
N GLN A 63 -3.55 -20.50 -1.17
CA GLN A 63 -3.96 -21.46 -2.19
C GLN A 63 -3.15 -21.31 -3.47
N HIS A 64 -2.99 -20.08 -3.95
CA HIS A 64 -2.20 -19.79 -5.15
C HIS A 64 -0.71 -20.14 -4.98
N THR A 65 -0.12 -19.82 -3.83
CA THR A 65 1.25 -20.20 -3.47
C THR A 65 1.42 -21.71 -3.48
N MET A 66 0.49 -22.44 -2.85
CA MET A 66 0.53 -23.91 -2.79
C MET A 66 0.35 -24.56 -4.16
N GLU A 67 -0.59 -24.06 -4.98
CA GLU A 67 -0.75 -24.50 -6.37
C GLU A 67 0.53 -24.28 -7.17
N THR A 68 1.18 -23.13 -7.00
CA THR A 68 2.43 -22.80 -7.68
C THR A 68 3.55 -23.74 -7.27
N ILE A 69 3.73 -23.99 -5.97
CA ILE A 69 4.71 -24.97 -5.45
C ILE A 69 4.43 -26.37 -6.02
N HIS A 70 3.16 -26.79 -6.06
CA HIS A 70 2.77 -28.10 -6.60
C HIS A 70 3.03 -28.27 -8.11
N ARG A 71 3.19 -27.19 -8.87
CA ARG A 71 3.63 -27.28 -10.28
C ARG A 71 5.09 -27.71 -10.41
N PHE A 72 5.91 -27.43 -9.40
CA PHE A 72 7.35 -27.75 -9.41
C PHE A 72 7.72 -28.91 -8.49
N ARG A 73 6.86 -29.31 -7.55
CA ARG A 73 7.10 -30.37 -6.57
C ARG A 73 5.87 -31.26 -6.43
N SER A 74 6.08 -32.58 -6.35
CA SER A 74 4.97 -33.53 -6.20
C SER A 74 4.23 -33.33 -4.87
N LYS A 75 2.94 -33.70 -4.84
CA LYS A 75 2.13 -33.64 -3.61
C LYS A 75 2.74 -34.47 -2.48
N SER A 76 3.32 -35.63 -2.77
CA SER A 76 3.96 -36.50 -1.78
C SER A 76 5.15 -35.83 -1.09
N VAL A 77 6.00 -35.14 -1.84
CA VAL A 77 7.15 -34.40 -1.27
C VAL A 77 6.67 -33.30 -0.35
N ILE A 78 5.68 -32.51 -0.79
CA ILE A 78 5.18 -31.39 -0.01
C ILE A 78 4.48 -31.87 1.28
N SER A 79 3.70 -32.95 1.23
CA SER A 79 3.06 -33.53 2.42
C SER A 79 4.06 -34.06 3.46
N ALA A 80 5.28 -34.37 3.04
CA ALA A 80 6.37 -34.82 3.91
C ALA A 80 7.20 -33.67 4.53
N LEU A 81 6.78 -32.41 4.35
CA LEU A 81 7.46 -31.24 4.91
C LEU A 81 6.58 -30.51 5.94
N THR A 82 7.20 -30.03 7.01
CA THR A 82 6.65 -28.96 7.85
C THR A 82 6.91 -27.61 7.18
N PHE A 83 6.05 -26.64 7.46
CA PHE A 83 6.25 -25.28 6.98
C PHE A 83 6.60 -24.32 8.11
N HIS A 84 7.49 -23.40 7.80
CA HIS A 84 7.74 -22.20 8.57
C HIS A 84 7.35 -21.02 7.69
N VAL A 85 6.28 -20.33 8.08
CA VAL A 85 5.74 -19.19 7.34
C VAL A 85 6.20 -17.92 8.03
N VAL A 86 6.74 -16.99 7.24
CA VAL A 86 7.12 -15.66 7.72
C VAL A 86 6.20 -14.64 7.06
N ILE A 87 5.53 -13.82 7.86
CA ILE A 87 4.68 -12.72 7.38
C ILE A 87 5.30 -11.40 7.83
N THR A 88 5.49 -10.47 6.91
CA THR A 88 5.94 -9.11 7.25
C THR A 88 4.78 -8.29 7.82
N VAL A 89 5.06 -7.47 8.83
CA VAL A 89 4.08 -6.55 9.45
C VAL A 89 4.71 -5.18 9.65
N PRO A 90 3.93 -4.07 9.59
CA PRO A 90 4.48 -2.74 9.87
C PRO A 90 5.11 -2.68 11.27
N ALA A 91 6.23 -1.99 11.39
CA ALA A 91 6.98 -1.93 12.65
C ALA A 91 6.17 -1.23 13.76
N ILE A 92 5.41 -0.19 13.39
CA ILE A 92 4.57 0.60 14.29
C ILE A 92 3.32 -0.10 14.80
N TRP A 93 3.02 -1.31 14.32
CA TRP A 93 1.82 -2.02 14.78
C TRP A 93 1.89 -2.33 16.27
N LYS A 94 0.75 -2.17 16.93
CA LYS A 94 0.56 -2.63 18.31
C LYS A 94 0.24 -4.12 18.35
N ASP A 95 0.38 -4.73 19.53
CA ASP A 95 0.21 -6.18 19.71
C ASP A 95 -1.17 -6.69 19.31
N TYR A 96 -2.22 -5.88 19.48
CA TYR A 96 -3.56 -6.29 19.06
C TYR A 96 -3.65 -6.46 17.53
N ALA A 97 -2.94 -5.64 16.74
CA ALA A 97 -2.95 -5.73 15.28
C ALA A 97 -2.17 -6.95 14.80
N ARG A 98 -1.04 -7.26 15.47
CA ARG A 98 -0.30 -8.52 15.27
C ARG A 98 -1.15 -9.74 15.59
N LYS A 99 -1.89 -9.73 16.70
CA LYS A 99 -2.83 -10.81 17.06
C LYS A 99 -3.94 -10.98 16.03
N ALA A 100 -4.50 -9.88 15.54
CA ALA A 100 -5.52 -9.93 14.49
C ALA A 100 -4.97 -10.49 13.16
N MET A 101 -3.72 -10.16 12.80
CA MET A 101 -3.04 -10.78 11.66
C MET A 101 -2.79 -12.29 11.86
N GLU A 102 -2.42 -12.70 13.07
CA GLU A 102 -2.24 -14.12 13.40
C GLU A 102 -3.57 -14.88 13.28
N GLU A 103 -4.64 -14.31 13.81
CA GLU A 103 -6.00 -14.85 13.68
C GLU A 103 -6.41 -14.94 12.20
N ALA A 104 -6.16 -13.89 11.41
CA ALA A 104 -6.44 -13.91 9.98
C ALA A 104 -5.65 -15.01 9.25
N ALA A 105 -4.36 -15.19 9.55
CA ALA A 105 -3.54 -16.26 8.98
C ALA A 105 -4.05 -17.66 9.37
N ARG A 106 -4.52 -17.82 10.61
CA ARG A 106 -5.16 -19.06 11.09
C ARG A 106 -6.46 -19.34 10.33
N ASN A 107 -7.34 -18.34 10.24
CA ASN A 107 -8.62 -18.42 9.54
C ASN A 107 -8.45 -18.63 8.03
N ALA A 108 -7.35 -18.16 7.46
CA ALA A 108 -6.95 -18.41 6.08
C ALA A 108 -6.51 -19.86 5.81
N GLY A 109 -6.29 -20.65 6.86
CA GLY A 109 -5.84 -22.04 6.76
C GLY A 109 -4.33 -22.22 6.60
N ILE A 110 -3.55 -21.15 6.74
CA ILE A 110 -2.07 -21.20 6.64
C ILE A 110 -1.50 -22.11 7.74
N LEU A 111 -2.08 -22.03 8.94
CA LEU A 111 -1.64 -22.76 10.12
C LEU A 111 -2.32 -24.13 10.29
N GLN A 112 -2.97 -24.66 9.26
CA GLN A 112 -3.56 -26.01 9.33
C GLN A 112 -2.47 -27.07 9.58
N ALA A 113 -2.81 -28.06 10.39
CA ALA A 113 -1.92 -29.16 10.72
C ALA A 113 -1.52 -29.94 9.45
N ARG A 114 -0.24 -30.30 9.35
CA ARG A 114 0.29 -31.12 8.26
C ARG A 114 0.57 -32.54 8.78
N PRO A 115 0.63 -33.56 7.89
CA PRO A 115 0.83 -34.95 8.31
C PRO A 115 2.07 -35.21 9.18
N ILE A 116 3.13 -34.44 8.93
CA ILE A 116 4.45 -34.62 9.56
C ILE A 116 4.71 -33.62 10.70
N GLY A 117 3.78 -32.71 11.00
CA GLY A 117 3.94 -31.73 12.08
C GLY A 117 3.21 -30.41 11.84
N PRO A 118 3.26 -29.50 12.83
CA PRO A 118 2.59 -28.20 12.73
C PRO A 118 3.28 -27.28 11.71
N THR A 119 2.49 -26.41 11.10
CA THR A 119 3.02 -25.21 10.44
C THR A 119 3.28 -24.16 11.52
N THR A 120 4.44 -23.52 11.48
CA THR A 120 4.79 -22.41 12.38
C THR A 120 4.68 -21.07 11.65
N LEU A 121 4.38 -20.01 12.39
CA LEU A 121 4.30 -18.64 11.88
C LEU A 121 5.22 -17.74 12.71
N THR A 122 6.00 -16.91 12.03
CA THR A 122 6.77 -15.83 12.64
C THR A 122 6.43 -14.52 11.93
N PHE A 123 6.26 -13.46 12.72
CA PHE A 123 6.18 -12.11 12.18
C PHE A 123 7.55 -11.48 12.16
N VAL A 124 7.84 -10.74 11.09
CA VAL A 124 9.02 -9.89 10.98
C VAL A 124 8.57 -8.46 10.67
N PRO A 125 9.13 -7.43 11.30
CA PRO A 125 8.91 -6.05 10.87
C PRO A 125 9.27 -5.85 9.39
N GLU A 126 8.40 -5.19 8.64
CA GLU A 126 8.63 -4.80 7.23
C GLU A 126 10.00 -4.14 7.02
N PRO A 127 10.44 -3.17 7.85
CA PRO A 127 11.75 -2.56 7.63
C PRO A 127 12.93 -3.46 8.03
N GLU A 128 12.79 -4.46 8.90
CA GLU A 128 13.84 -5.48 9.14
C GLU A 128 14.02 -6.38 7.92
N ALA A 129 12.90 -6.82 7.32
CA ALA A 129 12.95 -7.61 6.09
C ALA A 129 13.59 -6.81 4.94
N ALA A 130 13.28 -5.51 4.84
CA ALA A 130 13.91 -4.60 3.89
C ALA A 130 15.41 -4.41 4.16
N ALA A 131 15.81 -4.32 5.44
CA ALA A 131 17.21 -4.24 5.86
C ALA A 131 17.99 -5.45 5.37
N LEU A 132 17.48 -6.65 5.66
CA LEU A 132 18.14 -7.90 5.32
C LEU A 132 18.37 -8.02 3.81
N VAL A 133 17.36 -7.69 3.00
CA VAL A 133 17.50 -7.72 1.53
C VAL A 133 18.47 -6.65 1.03
N THR A 134 18.41 -5.44 1.57
CA THR A 134 19.26 -4.33 1.11
C THR A 134 20.72 -4.55 1.49
N LEU A 135 20.98 -5.04 2.71
CA LEU A 135 22.31 -5.15 3.29
C LEU A 135 22.97 -6.50 3.02
N CYS A 136 22.20 -7.59 2.86
CA CYS A 136 22.76 -8.95 2.80
C CYS A 136 22.67 -9.60 1.42
N GLU A 137 22.04 -8.96 0.43
CA GLU A 137 21.99 -9.50 -0.94
C GLU A 137 23.39 -9.58 -1.54
N ARG A 138 23.89 -10.81 -1.68
CA ARG A 138 25.17 -11.13 -2.33
C ARG A 138 25.24 -10.52 -3.73
N GLY A 139 26.27 -9.73 -4.00
CA GLY A 139 26.51 -9.09 -5.30
C GLY A 139 26.15 -7.61 -5.36
N ARG A 140 25.52 -7.06 -4.31
CA ARG A 140 25.59 -5.63 -4.03
C ARG A 140 26.80 -5.41 -3.13
N GLU A 141 27.88 -4.84 -3.68
CA GLU A 141 29.04 -4.41 -2.91
C GLU A 141 28.64 -3.20 -2.04
N HIS A 142 27.88 -3.45 -0.99
CA HIS A 142 27.82 -2.54 0.14
C HIS A 142 28.99 -2.97 1.04
N ASN A 143 30.04 -2.16 1.09
CA ASN A 143 31.13 -2.31 2.07
C ASN A 143 30.54 -1.98 3.45
N ILE A 144 29.71 -2.88 3.97
CA ILE A 144 29.07 -2.74 5.27
C ILE A 144 30.11 -3.10 6.31
N GLU A 145 30.35 -2.18 7.23
CA GLU A 145 31.28 -2.35 8.33
C GLU A 145 30.54 -2.41 9.67
N THR A 146 31.13 -3.10 10.65
CA THR A 146 30.65 -3.06 12.03
C THR A 146 30.61 -1.61 12.52
N ASN A 147 29.51 -1.24 13.18
CA ASN A 147 29.13 0.11 13.60
C ASN A 147 28.58 1.03 12.51
N ASP A 148 28.48 0.60 11.26
CA ASP A 148 27.73 1.37 10.25
C ASP A 148 26.29 1.58 10.70
N VAL A 149 25.75 2.74 10.37
CA VAL A 149 24.39 3.15 10.72
C VAL A 149 23.60 3.41 9.45
N TYR A 150 22.49 2.70 9.30
CA TYR A 150 21.60 2.80 8.15
C TYR A 150 20.23 3.27 8.59
N VAL A 151 19.66 4.19 7.81
CA VAL A 151 18.24 4.54 7.91
C VAL A 151 17.49 3.80 6.81
N ILE A 152 16.44 3.10 7.20
CA ILE A 152 15.51 2.45 6.29
C ILE A 152 14.23 3.25 6.30
N CYS A 153 13.84 3.69 5.11
CA CYS A 153 12.57 4.35 4.86
C CYS A 153 11.72 3.42 3.99
N ASP A 154 10.81 2.70 4.64
CA ASP A 154 9.81 1.88 3.96
C ASP A 154 8.56 2.73 3.70
N ALA A 155 8.50 3.34 2.52
CA ALA A 155 7.38 4.18 2.10
C ALA A 155 6.40 3.38 1.24
N GLY A 156 5.51 2.64 1.91
CA GLY A 156 4.54 1.77 1.29
C GLY A 156 3.26 2.48 0.80
N GLY A 157 2.27 1.68 0.41
CA GLY A 157 0.99 2.19 -0.07
C GLY A 157 0.13 2.83 1.04
N GLY A 158 0.19 2.31 2.27
CA GLY A 158 -0.65 2.79 3.38
C GLY A 158 0.13 3.38 4.55
N THR A 159 1.36 2.94 4.78
CA THR A 159 2.22 3.38 5.88
C THR A 159 3.56 3.85 5.34
N VAL A 160 4.22 4.73 6.10
CA VAL A 160 5.65 5.00 5.97
C VAL A 160 6.28 4.66 7.30
N ASP A 161 7.27 3.76 7.29
CA ASP A 161 8.05 3.37 8.46
C ASP A 161 9.51 3.81 8.27
N LEU A 162 10.05 4.49 9.28
CA LEU A 162 11.45 4.92 9.38
C LEU A 162 12.08 4.22 10.58
N ILE A 163 13.18 3.52 10.34
CA ILE A 163 13.96 2.90 11.41
C ILE A 163 15.45 3.06 11.12
N THR A 164 16.23 3.17 12.19
CA THR A 164 17.67 3.29 12.10
C THR A 164 18.31 2.06 12.72
N TYR A 165 19.11 1.33 11.95
CA TYR A 165 19.88 0.19 12.42
C TYR A 165 21.35 0.54 12.52
N ARG A 166 22.00 0.03 13.57
CA ARG A 166 23.46 -0.08 13.66
C ARG A 166 23.86 -1.53 13.42
N VAL A 167 24.84 -1.74 12.57
CA VAL A 167 25.43 -3.06 12.33
C VAL A 167 26.31 -3.45 13.52
N GLY A 168 26.04 -4.63 14.08
CA GLY A 168 26.87 -5.27 15.11
C GLY A 168 27.90 -6.17 14.44
N GLU A 169 27.53 -7.43 14.23
CA GLU A 169 28.36 -8.43 13.56
C GLU A 169 27.98 -8.58 12.07
N LEU A 170 28.90 -9.11 11.26
CA LEU A 170 28.72 -9.32 9.82
C LEU A 170 28.48 -10.77 9.43
N ASP A 171 28.86 -11.74 10.27
CA ASP A 171 28.69 -13.17 10.01
C ASP A 171 28.42 -13.98 11.30
N PRO A 172 27.14 -14.28 11.61
CA PRO A 172 25.94 -13.82 10.90
C PRO A 172 25.76 -12.30 11.03
N ILE A 173 25.04 -11.67 10.09
CA ILE A 173 24.71 -10.26 10.23
C ILE A 173 23.84 -10.06 11.48
N GLU A 174 24.25 -9.12 12.32
CA GLU A 174 23.49 -8.68 13.48
C GLU A 174 23.23 -7.18 13.36
N MET A 175 21.98 -6.79 13.58
CA MET A 175 21.56 -5.40 13.53
C MET A 175 20.85 -5.04 14.83
N HIS A 176 21.18 -3.86 15.37
CA HIS A 176 20.54 -3.31 16.54
C HIS A 176 19.81 -2.03 16.16
N GLU A 177 18.61 -1.84 16.69
CA GLU A 177 17.92 -0.57 16.58
C GLU A 177 18.78 0.53 17.26
N ALA A 178 19.19 1.53 16.49
CA ALA A 178 20.02 2.63 16.97
C ALA A 178 19.18 3.70 17.68
N VAL A 179 17.95 3.91 17.21
CA VAL A 179 16.92 4.77 17.81
C VAL A 179 15.55 4.18 17.54
N ILE A 180 14.58 4.47 18.41
CA ILE A 180 13.19 4.01 18.26
C ILE A 180 12.66 4.42 16.88
N GLY A 181 12.19 3.43 16.12
CA GLY A 181 11.54 3.62 14.84
C GLY A 181 10.28 4.47 14.94
N THR A 182 9.98 5.20 13.88
CA THR A 182 8.79 6.04 13.77
C THR A 182 8.07 5.71 12.49
N GLY A 183 6.75 5.82 12.47
CA GLY A 183 5.99 5.65 11.26
C GLY A 183 4.61 6.26 11.36
N GLY A 184 3.91 6.30 10.24
CA GLY A 184 2.60 6.90 10.15
C GLY A 184 1.76 6.34 9.01
N LEU A 185 0.45 6.50 9.12
CA LEU A 185 -0.46 6.27 7.99
C LEU A 185 -0.39 7.49 7.06
N CYS A 186 0.69 7.56 6.29
CA CYS A 186 0.97 8.63 5.32
C CYS A 186 1.56 8.07 4.01
N GLY A 187 1.27 6.80 3.71
CA GLY A 187 1.71 6.13 2.49
C GLY A 187 1.07 6.67 1.20
N GLY A 188 1.39 6.04 0.07
CA GLY A 188 0.98 6.49 -1.27
C GLY A 188 -0.53 6.72 -1.48
N ILE A 189 -1.39 6.09 -0.67
CA ILE A 189 -2.84 6.30 -0.67
C ILE A 189 -3.25 7.74 -0.34
N PHE A 190 -2.55 8.39 0.58
CA PHE A 190 -2.83 9.77 0.98
C PHE A 190 -2.36 10.76 -0.09
N VAL A 191 -1.35 10.37 -0.88
CA VAL A 191 -0.96 11.11 -2.09
C VAL A 191 -2.06 11.02 -3.15
N ASP A 192 -2.72 9.86 -3.30
CA ASP A 192 -3.86 9.69 -4.22
C ASP A 192 -5.05 10.55 -3.82
N GLU A 193 -5.38 10.57 -2.53
CA GLU A 193 -6.45 11.39 -1.97
C GLU A 193 -6.17 12.89 -2.13
N ALA A 194 -4.93 13.32 -1.88
CA ALA A 194 -4.53 14.70 -2.11
C ALA A 194 -4.66 15.09 -3.59
N PHE A 195 -4.24 14.21 -4.52
CA PHE A 195 -4.41 14.45 -5.95
C PHE A 195 -5.89 14.52 -6.35
N GLU A 196 -6.75 13.62 -5.84
CA GLU A 196 -8.19 13.67 -6.08
C GLU A 196 -8.79 14.98 -5.59
N THR A 197 -8.40 15.43 -4.39
CA THR A 197 -8.85 16.70 -3.80
C THR A 197 -8.46 17.87 -4.68
N LEU A 198 -7.23 17.92 -5.19
CA LEU A 198 -6.79 18.96 -6.13
C LEU A 198 -7.64 18.97 -7.41
N CYS A 199 -7.99 17.79 -7.96
CA CYS A 199 -8.87 17.70 -9.12
C CYS A 199 -10.31 18.17 -8.80
N ARG A 200 -10.87 17.77 -7.65
CA ARG A 200 -12.20 18.17 -7.19
C ARG A 200 -12.30 19.67 -6.98
N ASP A 201 -11.36 20.26 -6.27
CA ASP A 201 -11.29 21.70 -6.01
C ASP A 201 -11.17 22.48 -7.31
N ARG A 202 -10.39 21.93 -8.25
CA ARG A 202 -10.17 22.56 -9.54
C ARG A 202 -11.40 22.51 -10.43
N LEU A 203 -12.09 21.38 -10.53
CA LEU A 203 -13.25 21.19 -11.39
C LEU A 203 -14.56 21.68 -10.75
N GLY A 204 -14.60 21.79 -9.43
CA GLY A 204 -15.78 22.20 -8.66
C GLY A 204 -16.99 21.35 -9.04
N ARG A 205 -18.10 22.02 -9.39
CA ARG A 205 -19.35 21.34 -9.79
C ARG A 205 -19.20 20.45 -11.03
N GLN A 206 -18.21 20.69 -11.89
CA GLN A 206 -17.98 19.85 -13.07
C GLN A 206 -17.49 18.45 -12.70
N TRP A 207 -16.83 18.28 -11.55
CA TRP A 207 -16.43 16.96 -11.05
C TRP A 207 -17.65 16.03 -10.88
N ASN A 208 -18.75 16.56 -10.36
CA ASN A 208 -19.97 15.80 -10.11
C ASN A 208 -20.71 15.36 -11.40
N LYS A 209 -20.30 15.87 -12.57
CA LYS A 209 -20.82 15.44 -13.86
C LYS A 209 -20.06 14.24 -14.44
N LEU A 210 -18.89 13.91 -13.88
CA LEU A 210 -18.09 12.78 -14.33
C LEU A 210 -18.80 11.48 -13.99
N SER A 211 -18.85 10.59 -14.98
CA SER A 211 -19.22 9.20 -14.78
C SER A 211 -18.14 8.48 -13.93
N PRO A 212 -18.46 7.30 -13.35
CA PRO A 212 -17.46 6.47 -12.70
C PRO A 212 -16.25 6.15 -13.60
N THR A 213 -16.48 5.96 -14.90
CA THR A 213 -15.44 5.77 -15.91
C THR A 213 -14.59 7.03 -16.11
N GLY A 214 -15.23 8.20 -16.12
CA GLY A 214 -14.52 9.49 -16.23
C GLY A 214 -13.60 9.77 -15.03
N VAL A 215 -14.09 9.54 -13.81
CA VAL A 215 -13.27 9.64 -12.58
C VAL A 215 -12.11 8.64 -12.62
N LYS A 216 -12.37 7.39 -13.02
CA LYS A 216 -11.34 6.36 -13.16
C LYS A 216 -10.26 6.75 -14.18
N SER A 217 -10.64 7.32 -15.32
CA SER A 217 -9.68 7.79 -16.33
C SER A 217 -8.69 8.82 -15.77
N ILE A 218 -9.13 9.67 -14.83
CA ILE A 218 -8.27 10.64 -14.16
C ILE A 218 -7.43 9.96 -13.08
N LEU A 219 -8.07 9.31 -12.10
CA LEU A 219 -7.40 8.86 -10.87
C LEU A 219 -6.61 7.55 -11.03
N LYS A 220 -7.01 6.67 -11.96
CA LYS A 220 -6.33 5.39 -12.21
C LYS A 220 -5.45 5.46 -13.44
N ASP A 221 -6.03 5.76 -14.59
CA ASP A 221 -5.32 5.58 -15.85
C ASP A 221 -4.22 6.64 -16.02
N GLN A 222 -4.51 7.91 -15.73
CA GLN A 222 -3.54 9.00 -15.86
C GLN A 222 -2.65 9.18 -14.62
N TRP A 223 -3.23 9.05 -13.43
CA TRP A 223 -2.50 9.28 -12.17
C TRP A 223 -1.75 8.05 -11.67
N GLU A 224 -2.46 7.04 -11.14
CA GLU A 224 -1.87 5.86 -10.49
C GLU A 224 -0.97 5.05 -11.43
N TYR A 225 -1.39 4.83 -12.68
CA TYR A 225 -0.62 4.08 -13.67
C TYR A 225 0.29 4.94 -14.57
N GLY A 226 0.22 6.27 -14.44
CA GLY A 226 0.95 7.21 -15.28
C GLY A 226 1.89 8.12 -14.49
N TYR A 227 1.36 9.25 -14.03
CA TYR A 227 2.18 10.33 -13.47
C TYR A 227 2.80 10.01 -12.12
N LYS A 228 2.08 9.35 -11.21
CA LYS A 228 2.56 9.04 -9.86
C LYS A 228 3.84 8.19 -9.86
N PRO A 229 3.91 7.02 -10.54
CA PRO A 229 5.11 6.17 -10.51
C PRO A 229 6.29 6.75 -11.30
N THR A 230 6.05 7.74 -12.18
CA THR A 230 7.09 8.36 -13.02
C THR A 230 7.55 9.73 -12.53
N TYR A 231 7.04 10.18 -11.37
CA TYR A 231 7.37 11.46 -10.76
C TYR A 231 8.86 11.53 -10.38
N LYS A 232 9.48 12.69 -10.62
CA LYS A 232 10.88 12.99 -10.26
C LYS A 232 10.96 14.38 -9.61
N PRO A 233 11.57 14.52 -8.41
CA PRO A 233 11.57 15.80 -7.67
C PRO A 233 12.28 16.96 -8.39
N ASN A 234 13.34 16.68 -9.17
CA ASN A 234 14.22 17.69 -9.77
C ASN A 234 14.01 17.90 -11.28
N THR A 235 12.79 17.69 -11.79
CA THR A 235 12.48 18.15 -13.16
C THR A 235 11.94 19.57 -13.13
N ASP A 236 12.85 20.54 -13.05
CA ASP A 236 12.51 21.96 -13.14
C ASP A 236 11.66 22.23 -14.40
N GLY A 237 10.48 22.81 -14.18
CA GLY A 237 9.56 23.23 -15.26
C GLY A 237 8.68 22.14 -15.86
N ARG A 238 8.67 20.90 -15.35
CA ARG A 238 7.77 19.86 -15.88
C ARG A 238 6.32 20.12 -15.45
N GLU A 239 5.45 20.26 -16.43
CA GLU A 239 4.01 20.41 -16.22
C GLU A 239 3.34 19.03 -16.27
N PHE A 240 2.48 18.74 -15.29
CA PHE A 240 1.66 17.53 -15.27
C PHE A 240 0.30 17.88 -15.85
N VAL A 241 -0.08 17.24 -16.95
CA VAL A 241 -1.25 17.62 -17.73
C VAL A 241 -2.27 16.48 -17.69
N ILE A 242 -3.40 16.72 -17.02
CA ILE A 242 -4.46 15.72 -16.86
C ILE A 242 -5.59 16.06 -17.83
N SER A 243 -5.89 15.15 -18.74
CA SER A 243 -7.05 15.27 -19.62
C SER A 243 -8.33 15.01 -18.84
N VAL A 244 -9.28 15.94 -18.93
CA VAL A 244 -10.58 15.83 -18.29
C VAL A 244 -11.60 15.32 -19.32
N PRO A 245 -12.37 14.26 -19.02
CA PRO A 245 -13.40 13.75 -19.90
C PRO A 245 -14.38 14.84 -20.35
N ALA A 246 -14.78 14.83 -21.62
CA ALA A 246 -15.63 15.87 -22.22
C ALA A 246 -16.99 16.02 -21.53
N GLU A 247 -17.49 14.96 -20.91
CA GLU A 247 -18.72 14.96 -20.10
C GLU A 247 -18.68 15.97 -18.94
N ALA A 248 -17.50 16.30 -18.40
CA ALA A 248 -17.35 17.32 -17.37
C ALA A 248 -17.74 18.72 -17.88
N PHE A 249 -17.65 18.98 -19.18
CA PHE A 249 -17.84 20.32 -19.75
C PHE A 249 -19.14 20.49 -20.53
N GLN A 250 -20.10 19.56 -20.44
CA GLN A 250 -21.39 19.73 -21.12
C GLN A 250 -22.06 21.05 -20.70
N GLY A 251 -22.10 22.00 -21.64
CA GLY A 251 -22.63 23.36 -21.45
C GLY A 251 -21.72 24.35 -20.72
N ALA A 252 -20.44 24.05 -20.52
CA ALA A 252 -19.45 24.92 -19.86
C ALA A 252 -18.24 25.21 -20.76
N GLU A 253 -17.50 26.28 -20.46
CA GLU A 253 -16.24 26.58 -21.15
C GLU A 253 -15.19 25.49 -20.88
N LEU A 254 -14.44 25.13 -21.92
CA LEU A 254 -13.35 24.15 -21.86
C LEU A 254 -12.06 24.71 -21.25
N ASP A 255 -11.98 26.03 -21.11
CA ASP A 255 -10.82 26.76 -20.65
C ASP A 255 -11.20 27.58 -19.42
N ASP A 256 -10.32 27.59 -18.43
CA ASP A 256 -10.44 28.46 -17.28
C ASP A 256 -9.02 28.76 -16.77
N GLN A 257 -8.58 29.99 -17.04
CA GLN A 257 -7.27 30.49 -16.61
C GLN A 257 -7.38 31.49 -15.44
N SER A 258 -8.57 31.64 -14.85
CA SER A 258 -8.81 32.58 -13.74
C SER A 258 -8.12 32.16 -12.44
N ARG A 259 -7.83 30.86 -12.30
CA ARG A 259 -7.17 30.27 -11.13
C ARG A 259 -6.29 29.07 -11.53
N LYS A 260 -5.27 28.80 -10.71
CA LYS A 260 -4.39 27.63 -10.85
C LYS A 260 -4.95 26.39 -10.11
N PRO A 261 -4.62 25.16 -10.53
CA PRO A 261 -3.94 24.81 -11.80
C PRO A 261 -4.78 25.26 -13.00
N PHE A 262 -4.20 25.68 -14.14
CA PHE A 262 -5.03 26.20 -15.24
C PHE A 262 -5.81 25.09 -15.93
N ILE A 263 -6.98 25.39 -16.49
CA ILE A 263 -7.64 24.50 -17.46
C ILE A 263 -7.49 25.11 -18.85
N LYS A 264 -6.91 24.35 -19.78
CA LYS A 264 -6.75 24.74 -21.18
C LYS A 264 -6.97 23.54 -22.09
N ASN A 265 -7.79 23.72 -23.12
CA ASN A 265 -8.23 22.69 -24.05
C ASN A 265 -8.80 21.45 -23.33
N GLY A 266 -9.59 21.64 -22.27
CA GLY A 266 -10.16 20.54 -21.48
C GLY A 266 -9.14 19.74 -20.67
N ARG A 267 -7.96 20.30 -20.38
CA ARG A 267 -6.90 19.66 -19.58
C ARG A 267 -6.54 20.51 -18.38
N ILE A 268 -6.32 19.88 -17.23
CA ILE A 268 -5.79 20.54 -16.02
C ILE A 268 -4.27 20.54 -16.10
N HIS A 269 -3.69 21.72 -15.97
CA HIS A 269 -2.25 21.98 -16.04
C HIS A 269 -1.68 22.23 -14.64
N PHE A 270 -1.14 21.18 -14.03
CA PHE A 270 -0.44 21.24 -12.75
C PHE A 270 1.00 21.69 -12.97
N SER A 271 1.27 22.96 -12.65
CA SER A 271 2.62 23.55 -12.67
C SER A 271 3.10 23.75 -11.23
N ARG A 272 4.28 23.19 -10.89
CA ARG A 272 4.88 23.17 -9.53
C ARG A 272 3.85 22.85 -8.43
N PHE A 273 3.81 21.60 -7.99
CA PHE A 273 3.02 21.24 -6.80
C PHE A 273 3.42 22.16 -5.65
N ALA A 274 2.46 22.91 -5.09
CA ALA A 274 2.63 23.42 -3.73
C ALA A 274 2.88 22.20 -2.83
N PRO A 275 3.67 22.34 -1.74
CA PRO A 275 3.86 21.25 -0.80
C PRO A 275 2.49 20.70 -0.39
N ILE A 276 2.26 19.42 -0.68
CA ILE A 276 1.09 18.72 -0.17
C ILE A 276 1.41 18.42 1.29
N HIS A 277 0.70 19.07 2.21
CA HIS A 277 0.74 18.67 3.61
C HIS A 277 -0.05 17.38 3.74
N LEU A 278 0.68 16.26 3.86
CA LEU A 278 0.09 14.98 4.25
C LEU A 278 -0.13 14.99 5.77
N PRO A 279 -1.20 14.34 6.26
CA PRO A 279 -1.43 14.10 7.70
C PRO A 279 -0.25 13.41 8.39
#